data_AF-A0A1J4K0Y4-F1
#
_entry.id   AF-A0A1J4K0Y4-F1
#
_cell.length_a   1.000
_cell.length_b   1.000
_cell.length_c   1.000
_cell.angle_alpha   90.00
_cell.angle_beta   90.00
_cell.angle_gamma   90.00
#
_symmetry.space_group_name_H-M   'P 1'
#
loop_
_entity.id
_entity.type
_entity.pdbx_description
1 polymer ?
#
loop_
_entity_poly.entity_id
_entity_poly.type
_entity_poly.pdbx_seq_one_letter_code
_entity_poly.pdbx_strand_id
1 'polypeptide(L)'
;MEGIRRNFFFLYAISIIFPVLIVGVCWYFYYSMGHWKRKYLPTISVTVIDFPENRIFSVGMGIEFIILFSLFIIRNDILNCQFVGMEYTLKTRFKHYLFLITGTLSSLGLLVLSSVTLEDNFAMHNLAASAFFFGSFAHYCFSDSLFLECGVQVRWYSELVTYMIILFAFVYMIFLNQEGNTCKTIAAILQYACCIFIFTKVFLLYFDMPKHTFYTRVETRASQPSEGVEIPQAEVVNV
;
A
#
# COMPACT_ATOMS: atom_id res chain seq x y z
N MET A 1 -23.71 18.85 5.66
CA MET A 1 -23.34 17.46 5.99
C MET A 1 -21.90 17.48 6.49
N GLU A 2 -21.69 17.30 7.79
CA GLU A 2 -20.34 17.34 8.40
C GLU A 2 -19.84 15.90 8.61
N GLY A 3 -19.00 15.42 7.70
CA GLY A 3 -18.24 14.21 7.99
C GLY A 3 -17.05 14.53 8.89
N ILE A 4 -16.57 13.55 9.65
CA ILE A 4 -15.35 13.70 10.44
C ILE A 4 -14.15 13.55 9.50
N ARG A 5 -13.40 14.63 9.27
CA ARG A 5 -12.18 14.61 8.46
C ARG A 5 -11.07 13.96 9.28
N ARG A 6 -10.91 12.63 9.16
CA ARG A 6 -9.77 11.93 9.77
C ARG A 6 -8.51 12.24 8.97
N ASN A 7 -7.56 12.92 9.62
CA ASN A 7 -6.25 13.21 9.04
C ASN A 7 -5.32 12.01 9.26
N PHE A 8 -5.15 11.17 8.24
CA PHE A 8 -4.25 10.00 8.29
C PHE A 8 -2.79 10.34 7.96
N PHE A 9 -2.43 11.62 7.82
CA PHE A 9 -1.08 12.04 7.44
C PHE A 9 0.01 11.40 8.28
N PHE A 10 -0.19 11.34 9.60
CA PHE A 10 0.79 10.74 10.50
C PHE A 10 1.03 9.26 10.22
N LEU A 11 -0.02 8.49 9.92
CA LEU A 11 0.09 7.07 9.60
C LEU A 11 0.85 6.84 8.28
N TYR A 12 0.55 7.65 7.25
CA TYR A 12 1.27 7.63 5.97
C TYR A 12 2.72 8.12 6.08
N ALA A 13 3.01 9.06 6.97
CA ALA A 13 4.38 9.52 7.22
C ALA A 13 5.19 8.43 7.95
N ILE A 14 4.58 7.77 8.94
CA ILE A 14 5.20 6.65 9.66
C ILE A 14 5.56 5.50 8.73
N SER A 15 4.71 5.15 7.76
CA SER A 15 4.99 4.06 6.82
C SER A 15 6.20 4.29 5.92
N ILE A 16 6.70 5.53 5.80
CA ILE A 16 7.99 5.80 5.13
C ILE A 16 9.13 5.77 6.13
N ILE A 17 8.97 6.53 7.21
CA ILE A 17 10.07 6.80 8.14
C ILE A 17 10.48 5.51 8.85
N PHE A 18 9.51 4.72 9.27
CA PHE A 18 9.73 3.53 10.08
C PHE A 18 10.59 2.46 9.39
N PRO A 19 10.30 1.99 8.16
CA PRO A 19 11.14 0.98 7.50
C PRO A 19 12.56 1.49 7.23
N VAL A 20 12.72 2.78 6.90
CA VAL A 20 14.05 3.40 6.72
C VAL A 20 14.84 3.37 8.03
N LEU A 21 14.20 3.71 9.15
CA LEU A 21 14.85 3.66 10.47
C LEU A 21 15.26 2.24 10.85
N ILE A 22 14.39 1.25 10.65
CA ILE A 22 14.70 -0.16 10.95
C ILE A 22 15.89 -0.65 10.14
N VAL A 23 15.91 -0.38 8.83
CA VAL A 23 17.05 -0.75 7.97
C VAL A 23 18.32 -0.02 8.39
N GLY A 24 18.22 1.28 8.73
CA GLY A 24 19.35 2.06 9.23
C GLY A 24 19.95 1.51 10.53
N VAL A 25 19.10 1.08 11.48
CA VAL A 25 19.54 0.42 12.71
C VAL A 25 20.21 -0.92 12.41
N CYS A 26 19.65 -1.74 11.51
CA CYS A 26 20.26 -3.00 11.10
C CYS A 26 21.63 -2.78 10.46
N TRP A 27 21.78 -1.78 9.58
CA TRP A 27 23.08 -1.43 9.00
C TRP A 27 24.08 -0.98 10.05
N TYR A 28 23.65 -0.16 11.01
CA TYR A 28 24.53 0.28 12.09
C TYR A 28 25.14 -0.92 12.82
N PHE A 29 24.33 -1.91 13.20
CA PHE A 29 24.80 -3.14 13.83
C PHE A 29 25.70 -3.97 12.89
N TYR A 30 25.26 -4.18 11.64
CA TYR A 30 25.98 -4.97 10.64
C TYR A 30 27.40 -4.46 10.39
N TYR A 31 27.56 -3.15 10.23
CA TYR A 31 28.88 -2.55 10.01
C TYR A 31 29.68 -2.43 11.31
N SER A 32 29.05 -2.13 12.45
CA SER A 32 29.77 -1.94 13.73
C SER A 32 30.32 -3.24 14.30
N MET A 33 29.66 -4.37 14.07
CA MET A 33 30.11 -5.69 14.55
C MET A 33 31.01 -6.43 13.55
N GLY A 34 31.33 -5.82 12.41
CA GLY A 34 32.20 -6.44 11.41
C GLY A 34 31.56 -7.61 10.65
N HIS A 35 30.23 -7.66 10.56
CA HIS A 35 29.52 -8.66 9.76
C HIS A 35 29.74 -8.47 8.25
N TRP A 36 30.27 -7.31 7.85
CA TRP A 36 30.66 -7.04 6.47
C TRP A 36 31.91 -7.83 6.03
N LYS A 37 31.67 -9.04 5.52
CA LYS A 37 32.72 -9.95 5.03
C LYS A 37 32.94 -9.91 3.51
N ARG A 38 32.09 -9.19 2.76
CA ARG A 38 32.01 -9.27 1.29
C ARG A 38 32.59 -8.03 0.61
N LYS A 39 33.18 -8.16 -0.58
CA LYS A 39 33.77 -7.05 -1.34
C LYS A 39 32.77 -6.25 -2.20
N TYR A 40 31.50 -6.24 -1.82
CA TYR A 40 30.42 -5.56 -2.53
C TYR A 40 29.38 -5.05 -1.55
N LEU A 41 28.55 -4.10 -1.99
CA LEU A 41 27.45 -3.58 -1.18
C LEU A 41 26.40 -4.68 -0.96
N PRO A 42 26.13 -5.11 0.28
CA PRO A 42 25.13 -6.14 0.55
C PRO A 42 23.72 -5.62 0.24
N THR A 43 22.80 -6.53 -0.07
CA THR A 43 21.36 -6.25 -0.11
C THR A 43 20.78 -6.17 1.31
N ILE A 44 19.56 -5.62 1.47
CA ILE A 44 18.86 -5.61 2.78
C ILE A 44 18.88 -7.01 3.39
N SER A 45 18.44 -8.00 2.61
CA SER A 45 18.33 -9.40 3.02
C SER A 45 19.65 -10.00 3.52
N VAL A 46 20.79 -9.56 2.99
CA VAL A 46 22.11 -10.02 3.43
C VAL A 46 22.53 -9.34 4.74
N THR A 47 22.16 -8.08 4.93
CA THR A 47 22.52 -7.33 6.15
C THR A 47 21.77 -7.78 7.41
N VAL A 48 20.76 -8.63 7.26
CA VAL A 48 19.85 -9.04 8.36
C VAL A 48 19.85 -10.55 8.62
N ILE A 49 20.93 -11.22 8.23
CA ILE A 49 21.12 -12.66 8.49
C ILE A 49 21.60 -12.89 9.92
N ASP A 50 22.63 -12.15 10.33
CA ASP A 50 23.30 -12.30 11.61
C ASP A 50 22.49 -11.68 12.78
N PHE A 51 22.89 -12.02 14.01
CA PHE A 51 22.30 -11.46 15.23
C PHE A 51 23.04 -10.18 15.66
N PRO A 52 22.32 -9.11 16.08
CA PRO A 52 20.89 -9.02 16.38
C PRO A 52 20.02 -8.51 15.23
N GLU A 53 20.59 -8.21 14.06
CA GLU A 53 19.93 -7.58 12.92
C GLU A 53 18.72 -8.38 12.45
N ASN A 54 18.85 -9.71 12.37
CA ASN A 54 17.78 -10.66 12.11
C ASN A 54 16.52 -10.37 12.96
N ARG A 55 16.68 -10.20 14.27
CA ARG A 55 15.56 -10.05 15.21
C ARG A 55 14.95 -8.67 15.09
N ILE A 56 15.78 -7.64 14.98
CA ILE A 56 15.35 -6.25 14.82
C ILE A 56 14.57 -6.10 13.51
N PHE A 57 15.10 -6.64 12.41
CA PHE A 57 14.46 -6.59 11.10
C PHE A 57 13.13 -7.35 11.10
N SER A 58 13.09 -8.55 11.68
CA SER A 58 11.88 -9.37 11.75
C SER A 58 10.74 -8.64 12.48
N VAL A 59 11.02 -8.09 13.67
CA VAL A 59 10.04 -7.32 14.44
C VAL A 59 9.65 -6.04 13.72
N GLY A 60 10.63 -5.29 13.19
CA GLY A 60 10.39 -4.04 12.49
C GLY A 60 9.52 -4.23 11.24
N MET A 61 9.86 -5.15 10.35
CA MET A 61 9.05 -5.41 9.15
C MET A 61 7.70 -6.05 9.49
N GLY A 62 7.59 -6.78 10.61
CA GLY A 62 6.30 -7.24 11.14
C GLY A 62 5.37 -6.10 11.56
N ILE A 63 5.90 -5.05 12.20
CA ILE A 63 5.15 -3.82 12.50
C ILE A 63 4.76 -3.09 11.20
N GLU A 64 5.68 -2.99 10.25
CA GLU A 64 5.42 -2.35 8.96
C GLU A 64 4.32 -3.07 8.16
N PHE A 65 4.27 -4.40 8.22
CA PHE A 65 3.17 -5.19 7.68
C PHE A 65 1.81 -4.73 8.23
N ILE A 66 1.69 -4.54 9.56
CA ILE A 66 0.45 -4.09 10.21
C ILE A 66 0.07 -2.68 9.73
N ILE A 67 1.06 -1.79 9.60
CA ILE A 67 0.86 -0.42 9.12
C ILE A 67 0.35 -0.43 7.68
N LEU A 68 1.04 -1.13 6.77
CA LEU A 68 0.65 -1.23 5.36
C LEU A 68 -0.72 -1.87 5.18
N PHE A 69 -0.99 -2.96 5.90
CA PHE A 69 -2.29 -3.63 5.84
C PHE A 69 -3.43 -2.70 6.31
N SER A 70 -3.21 -1.94 7.38
CA SER A 70 -4.17 -0.94 7.86
C SER A 70 -4.40 0.17 6.82
N LEU A 71 -3.34 0.65 6.17
CA LEU A 71 -3.44 1.63 5.09
C LEU A 71 -4.21 1.08 3.87
N PHE A 72 -4.06 -0.19 3.54
CA PHE A 72 -4.82 -0.84 2.46
C PHE A 72 -6.31 -0.97 2.79
N ILE A 73 -6.67 -1.27 4.05
CA ILE A 73 -8.07 -1.26 4.50
C ILE A 73 -8.65 0.16 4.38
N ILE A 74 -7.95 1.17 4.89
CA ILE A 74 -8.39 2.57 4.78
C ILE A 74 -8.59 2.96 3.31
N ARG A 75 -7.69 2.54 2.42
CA ARG A 75 -7.76 2.79 0.98
C ARG A 75 -8.99 2.14 0.34
N ASN A 76 -9.25 0.87 0.68
CA ASN A 76 -10.44 0.16 0.26
C ASN A 76 -11.72 0.89 0.69
N ASP A 77 -11.80 1.32 1.95
CA ASP A 77 -12.99 2.00 2.46
C ASP A 77 -13.23 3.35 1.75
N ILE A 78 -12.15 4.07 1.44
CA ILE A 78 -12.22 5.32 0.66
C ILE A 78 -12.74 5.04 -0.76
N LEU A 79 -12.20 4.03 -1.44
CA LEU A 79 -12.66 3.62 -2.77
C LEU A 79 -14.14 3.22 -2.75
N ASN A 80 -14.57 2.43 -1.76
CA ASN A 80 -15.97 2.06 -1.58
C ASN A 80 -16.88 3.27 -1.41
N CYS A 81 -16.44 4.30 -0.68
CA CYS A 81 -17.18 5.55 -0.57
C CYS A 81 -17.28 6.29 -1.92
N GLN A 82 -16.25 6.22 -2.78
CA GLN A 82 -16.27 6.83 -4.11
C GLN A 82 -17.17 6.06 -5.10
N PHE A 83 -17.34 4.76 -4.92
CA PHE A 83 -18.27 3.98 -5.73
C PHE A 83 -19.75 4.30 -5.46
N VAL A 84 -20.07 4.99 -4.36
CA VAL A 84 -21.45 5.38 -4.02
C VAL A 84 -21.97 6.37 -5.06
N GLY A 85 -22.94 5.94 -5.86
CA GLY A 85 -23.57 6.76 -6.89
C GLY A 85 -22.96 6.60 -8.29
N MET A 86 -22.01 5.69 -8.47
CA MET A 86 -21.48 5.31 -9.78
C MET A 86 -22.06 3.98 -10.27
N GLU A 87 -22.14 3.80 -11.58
CA GLU A 87 -22.48 2.50 -12.18
C GLU A 87 -21.33 1.51 -11.96
N TYR A 88 -21.53 0.57 -11.03
CA TYR A 88 -20.49 -0.38 -10.65
C TYR A 88 -20.40 -1.55 -11.65
N THR A 89 -19.75 -1.30 -12.79
CA THR A 89 -19.58 -2.25 -13.90
C THR A 89 -18.80 -3.51 -13.50
N LEU A 90 -18.96 -4.60 -14.28
CA LEU A 90 -18.20 -5.84 -14.06
C LEU A 90 -16.68 -5.63 -14.16
N LYS A 91 -16.23 -4.75 -15.06
CA LYS A 91 -14.81 -4.39 -15.21
C LYS A 91 -14.26 -3.74 -13.94
N THR A 92 -14.99 -2.78 -13.38
CA THR A 92 -14.62 -2.10 -12.13
C THR A 92 -14.62 -3.07 -10.94
N ARG A 93 -15.60 -3.98 -10.87
CA ARG A 93 -15.62 -5.08 -9.87
C ARG A 93 -14.38 -5.94 -9.94
N PHE A 94 -14.01 -6.39 -11.14
CA PHE A 94 -12.84 -7.24 -11.33
C PHE A 94 -11.55 -6.52 -10.94
N LYS A 95 -11.39 -5.26 -11.34
CA LYS A 95 -10.24 -4.43 -10.92
C LYS A 95 -10.19 -4.23 -9.41
N HIS A 96 -11.33 -3.99 -8.78
CA HIS A 96 -11.41 -3.83 -7.32
C HIS A 96 -11.02 -5.12 -6.59
N TYR A 97 -11.47 -6.27 -7.09
CA TYR A 97 -11.05 -7.57 -6.56
C TYR A 97 -9.53 -7.80 -6.71
N LEU A 98 -8.94 -7.47 -7.87
CA LEU A 98 -7.50 -7.54 -8.07
C LEU A 98 -6.73 -6.57 -7.16
N PHE A 99 -7.25 -5.36 -6.94
CA PHE A 99 -6.70 -4.40 -5.99
C PHE A 99 -6.61 -4.98 -4.57
N LEU A 100 -7.65 -5.68 -4.11
CA LEU A 100 -7.68 -6.34 -2.80
C LEU A 100 -6.68 -7.49 -2.70
N ILE A 101 -6.65 -8.37 -3.71
CA ILE A 101 -5.71 -9.51 -3.74
C ILE A 101 -4.28 -9.00 -3.73
N THR A 102 -3.94 -8.06 -4.61
CA THR A 102 -2.57 -7.57 -4.77
C THR A 102 -2.08 -6.80 -3.55
N GLY A 103 -2.96 -6.04 -2.89
CA GLY A 103 -2.66 -5.40 -1.60
C GLY A 103 -2.38 -6.44 -0.52
N THR A 104 -3.25 -7.44 -0.38
CA THR A 104 -3.07 -8.52 0.60
C THR A 104 -1.79 -9.33 0.33
N LEU A 105 -1.54 -9.67 -0.94
CA LEU A 105 -0.35 -10.40 -1.37
C LEU A 105 0.94 -9.61 -1.07
N SER A 106 0.94 -8.30 -1.30
CA SER A 106 2.07 -7.43 -0.96
C SER A 106 2.35 -7.47 0.54
N SER A 107 1.34 -7.22 1.38
CA SER A 107 1.49 -7.26 2.84
C SER A 107 1.96 -8.62 3.34
N LEU A 108 1.35 -9.72 2.88
CA LEU A 108 1.78 -11.07 3.25
C LEU A 108 3.20 -11.38 2.79
N GLY A 109 3.59 -10.91 1.61
CA GLY A 109 4.97 -10.98 1.12
C GLY A 109 5.94 -10.34 2.11
N LEU A 110 5.63 -9.14 2.62
CA LEU A 110 6.46 -8.46 3.62
C LEU A 110 6.54 -9.23 4.95
N LEU A 111 5.43 -9.80 5.41
CA LEU A 111 5.38 -10.60 6.64
C LEU A 111 6.23 -11.89 6.53
N VAL A 112 6.14 -12.60 5.40
CA VAL A 112 6.97 -13.79 5.18
C VAL A 112 8.44 -13.38 5.04
N LEU A 113 8.71 -12.28 4.33
CA LEU A 113 10.06 -11.74 4.17
C LEU A 113 10.71 -11.33 5.50
N SER A 114 9.90 -10.87 6.47
CA SER A 114 10.39 -10.56 7.82
C SER A 114 10.67 -11.80 8.67
N SER A 115 10.02 -12.92 8.36
CA SER A 115 10.08 -14.14 9.18
C SER A 115 11.09 -15.16 8.65
N VAL A 116 11.38 -15.13 7.36
CA VAL A 116 12.25 -16.10 6.68
C VAL A 116 13.48 -15.37 6.16
N THR A 117 14.65 -15.63 6.74
CA THR A 117 15.89 -15.04 6.24
C THR A 117 16.35 -15.71 4.94
N LEU A 118 17.30 -15.08 4.26
CA LEU A 118 17.87 -15.63 3.03
C LEU A 118 18.58 -16.98 3.25
N GLU A 119 19.16 -17.17 4.45
CA GLU A 119 19.87 -18.39 4.82
C GLU A 119 18.92 -19.53 5.22
N ASP A 120 17.80 -19.21 5.87
CA ASP A 120 16.81 -20.21 6.29
C ASP A 120 16.17 -20.92 5.09
N ASN A 121 15.68 -20.14 4.11
CA ASN A 121 15.07 -20.68 2.90
C ASN A 121 15.13 -19.68 1.75
N PHE A 122 16.15 -19.82 0.90
CA PHE A 122 16.39 -18.96 -0.25
C PHE A 122 15.19 -18.83 -1.19
N ALA A 123 14.52 -19.95 -1.50
CA ALA A 123 13.40 -19.95 -2.44
C ALA A 123 12.17 -19.23 -1.86
N MET A 124 11.81 -19.52 -0.62
CA MET A 124 10.69 -18.87 0.07
C MET A 124 10.95 -17.38 0.29
N HIS A 125 12.18 -17.00 0.67
CA HIS A 125 12.58 -15.61 0.84
C HIS A 125 12.43 -14.81 -0.47
N ASN A 126 12.93 -15.34 -1.59
CA ASN A 126 12.84 -14.66 -2.89
C ASN A 126 11.40 -14.63 -3.42
N LEU A 127 10.60 -15.66 -3.15
CA LEU A 127 9.17 -15.66 -3.49
C LEU A 127 8.42 -14.58 -2.68
N ALA A 128 8.72 -14.46 -1.39
CA ALA A 128 8.15 -13.44 -0.52
C ALA A 128 8.56 -12.02 -0.94
N ALA A 129 9.84 -11.82 -1.27
CA ALA A 129 10.33 -10.56 -1.84
C ALA A 129 9.60 -10.23 -3.15
N SER A 130 9.47 -11.20 -4.05
CA SER A 130 8.75 -11.02 -5.32
C SER A 130 7.28 -10.66 -5.08
N ALA A 131 6.61 -11.36 -4.16
CA ALA A 131 5.23 -11.05 -3.78
C ALA A 131 5.09 -9.63 -3.24
N PHE A 132 6.03 -9.15 -2.43
CA PHE A 132 6.05 -7.78 -1.94
C PHE A 132 6.28 -6.75 -3.06
N PHE A 133 7.34 -6.89 -3.87
CA PHE A 133 7.67 -5.93 -4.92
C PHE A 133 6.61 -5.87 -6.04
N PHE A 134 6.29 -7.02 -6.64
CA PHE A 134 5.34 -7.10 -7.74
C PHE A 134 3.89 -6.94 -7.27
N GLY A 135 3.56 -7.44 -6.08
CA GLY A 135 2.26 -7.21 -5.46
C GLY A 135 2.02 -5.73 -5.18
N SER A 136 3.02 -5.01 -4.66
CA SER A 136 2.93 -3.55 -4.45
C SER A 136 2.73 -2.81 -5.76
N PHE A 137 3.53 -3.10 -6.79
CA PHE A 137 3.37 -2.51 -8.12
C PHE A 137 1.96 -2.73 -8.67
N ALA A 138 1.49 -3.99 -8.71
CA ALA A 138 0.18 -4.32 -9.23
C ALA A 138 -0.94 -3.63 -8.42
N HIS A 139 -0.83 -3.60 -7.10
CA HIS A 139 -1.76 -2.91 -6.22
C HIS A 139 -1.84 -1.42 -6.55
N TYR A 140 -0.70 -0.75 -6.75
CA TYR A 140 -0.68 0.67 -7.11
C TYR A 140 -1.25 0.93 -8.50
N CYS A 141 -0.99 0.07 -9.50
CA CYS A 141 -1.62 0.18 -10.82
C CYS A 141 -3.15 0.05 -10.73
N PHE A 142 -3.67 -0.93 -9.98
CA PHE A 142 -5.11 -1.08 -9.81
C PHE A 142 -5.73 0.05 -9.00
N SER A 143 -5.04 0.52 -7.94
CA SER A 143 -5.45 1.71 -7.18
C SER A 143 -5.56 2.92 -8.11
N ASP A 144 -4.49 3.28 -8.82
CA ASP A 144 -4.45 4.45 -9.70
C ASP A 144 -5.54 4.34 -10.79
N SER A 145 -5.70 3.15 -11.39
CA SER A 145 -6.77 2.92 -12.36
C SER A 145 -8.18 3.07 -11.80
N LEU A 146 -8.43 2.63 -10.56
CA LEU A 146 -9.75 2.77 -9.92
C LEU A 146 -10.04 4.24 -9.57
N PHE A 147 -9.05 5.01 -9.14
CA PHE A 147 -9.23 6.46 -8.91
C PHE A 147 -9.57 7.20 -10.19
N LEU A 148 -8.89 6.89 -11.30
CA LEU A 148 -9.21 7.47 -12.61
C LEU A 148 -10.65 7.13 -13.05
N GLU A 149 -11.11 5.90 -12.81
CA GLU A 149 -12.51 5.50 -13.08
C GLU A 149 -13.52 6.24 -12.18
N CYS A 150 -13.12 6.62 -10.95
CA CYS A 150 -13.92 7.44 -10.05
C CYS A 150 -13.87 8.95 -10.36
N GLY A 151 -13.23 9.36 -11.45
CA GLY A 151 -13.03 10.78 -11.79
C GLY A 151 -12.03 11.51 -10.88
N VAL A 152 -11.26 10.77 -10.07
CA VAL A 152 -10.20 11.33 -9.22
C VAL A 152 -8.91 11.37 -10.02
N GLN A 153 -8.33 12.56 -10.18
CA GLN A 153 -7.06 12.73 -10.89
C GLN A 153 -5.89 12.29 -10.01
N VAL A 154 -5.20 11.23 -10.44
CA VAL A 154 -3.90 10.84 -9.88
C VAL A 154 -2.84 11.81 -10.40
N ARG A 155 -1.95 12.28 -9.53
CA ARG A 155 -0.91 13.23 -9.94
C ARG A 155 0.15 12.50 -10.77
N TRP A 156 0.62 13.12 -11.84
CA TRP A 156 1.59 12.53 -12.78
C TRP A 156 2.85 11.99 -12.10
N TYR A 157 3.35 12.68 -11.06
CA TYR A 157 4.55 12.26 -10.36
C TYR A 157 4.30 11.02 -9.48
N SER A 158 3.07 10.83 -8.98
CA SER A 158 2.68 9.63 -8.24
C SER A 158 2.59 8.42 -9.18
N GLU A 159 2.07 8.63 -10.38
CA GLU A 159 2.04 7.62 -11.44
C GLU A 159 3.46 7.25 -11.89
N LEU A 160 4.33 8.25 -12.06
CA LEU A 160 5.75 8.04 -12.40
C LEU A 160 6.44 7.12 -11.38
N VAL A 161 6.21 7.32 -10.07
CA VAL A 161 6.77 6.46 -9.03
C VAL A 161 6.29 5.01 -9.19
N THR A 162 5.03 4.77 -9.55
CA THR A 162 4.52 3.41 -9.82
C THR A 162 5.34 2.71 -10.93
N TYR A 163 5.64 3.40 -12.03
CA TYR A 163 6.45 2.82 -13.12
C TYR A 163 7.92 2.66 -12.74
N MET A 164 8.47 3.53 -11.90
CA MET A 164 9.83 3.39 -11.40
C MET A 164 10.00 2.13 -10.53
N ILE A 165 8.96 1.73 -9.77
CA ILE A 165 9.00 0.48 -8.99
C ILE A 165 9.26 -0.71 -9.91
N ILE A 166 8.47 -0.90 -10.98
CA ILE A 166 8.62 -2.06 -11.87
C ILE A 166 9.92 -2.01 -12.68
N LEU A 167 10.32 -0.82 -13.15
CA LEU A 167 11.58 -0.64 -13.86
C LEU A 167 12.75 -1.08 -12.99
N PHE A 168 12.85 -0.55 -11.78
CA PHE A 168 13.93 -0.92 -10.86
C PHE A 168 13.81 -2.38 -10.43
N ALA A 169 12.59 -2.89 -10.22
CA ALA A 169 12.35 -4.29 -9.88
C ALA A 169 12.91 -5.25 -10.93
N PHE A 170 12.61 -4.99 -12.19
CA PHE A 170 13.06 -5.80 -13.30
C PHE A 170 14.57 -5.70 -13.52
N VAL A 171 15.10 -4.47 -13.51
CA VAL A 171 16.53 -4.24 -13.74
C VAL A 171 17.38 -4.83 -12.61
N TYR A 172 16.96 -4.73 -11.33
CA TYR A 172 17.72 -5.34 -10.24
C TYR A 172 17.79 -6.87 -10.39
N MET A 173 16.70 -7.53 -10.81
CA MET A 173 16.68 -8.98 -11.01
C MET A 173 17.65 -9.43 -12.10
N ILE A 174 17.80 -8.64 -13.16
CA ILE A 174 18.80 -8.88 -14.20
C ILE A 174 20.21 -8.84 -13.61
N PHE A 175 20.54 -7.80 -12.83
CA PHE A 175 21.87 -7.67 -12.23
C PHE A 175 22.15 -8.69 -11.12
N LEU A 176 21.11 -9.12 -10.39
CA LEU A 176 21.23 -10.10 -9.31
C LEU A 176 21.66 -11.48 -9.84
N ASN A 177 21.25 -11.83 -11.06
CA ASN A 177 21.63 -13.09 -11.72
C ASN A 177 23.04 -13.07 -12.33
N GLN A 178 23.72 -11.92 -12.37
CA GLN A 178 25.05 -11.82 -12.96
C GLN A 178 26.15 -12.14 -11.94
N GLU A 179 27.18 -12.83 -12.40
CA GLU A 179 28.37 -13.08 -11.60
C GLU A 179 29.28 -11.84 -11.61
N GLY A 180 29.43 -11.18 -10.46
CA GLY A 180 30.34 -10.04 -10.31
C GLY A 180 30.03 -9.16 -9.12
N ASN A 181 31.05 -8.69 -8.41
CA ASN A 181 30.89 -7.80 -7.26
C ASN A 181 30.24 -6.47 -7.65
N THR A 182 30.57 -5.93 -8.82
CA THR A 182 29.97 -4.70 -9.36
C THR A 182 28.49 -4.91 -9.65
N CYS A 183 28.11 -6.00 -10.32
CA CYS A 183 26.71 -6.33 -10.62
C CYS A 183 25.89 -6.49 -9.33
N LYS A 184 26.44 -7.18 -8.32
CA LYS A 184 25.79 -7.33 -7.01
C LYS A 184 25.60 -6.01 -6.28
N THR A 185 26.58 -5.10 -6.39
CA THR A 185 26.48 -3.75 -5.83
C THR A 185 25.39 -2.93 -6.53
N ILE A 186 25.33 -2.97 -7.86
CA ILE A 186 24.28 -2.33 -8.66
C ILE A 186 22.91 -2.90 -8.29
N ALA A 187 22.78 -4.23 -8.19
CA ALA A 187 21.55 -4.89 -7.79
C ALA A 187 21.08 -4.42 -6.40
N ALA A 188 21.98 -4.32 -5.42
CA ALA A 188 21.66 -3.80 -4.09
C ALA A 188 21.17 -2.34 -4.14
N ILE A 189 21.86 -1.47 -4.87
CA ILE A 189 21.44 -0.06 -5.06
C ILE A 189 20.04 0.02 -5.67
N LEU A 190 19.78 -0.75 -6.72
CA LEU A 190 18.48 -0.78 -7.39
C LEU A 190 17.38 -1.33 -6.47
N GLN A 191 17.68 -2.35 -5.66
CA GLN A 191 16.76 -2.87 -4.65
C GLN A 191 16.41 -1.79 -3.61
N TYR A 192 17.41 -1.06 -3.10
CA TYR A 192 17.18 0.04 -2.15
C TYR A 192 16.31 1.14 -2.75
N ALA A 193 16.60 1.56 -3.97
CA ALA A 193 15.80 2.54 -4.70
C ALA A 193 14.37 2.05 -4.94
N CYS A 194 14.19 0.77 -5.30
CA CYS A 194 12.86 0.17 -5.48
C CYS A 194 12.05 0.20 -4.16
N CYS A 195 12.67 -0.14 -3.02
CA CYS A 195 12.02 -0.03 -1.71
C CYS A 195 11.62 1.43 -1.40
N ILE A 196 12.53 2.39 -1.65
CA ILE A 196 12.23 3.82 -1.46
C ILE A 196 11.04 4.24 -2.32
N PHE A 197 10.96 3.80 -3.58
CA PHE A 197 9.81 4.11 -4.44
C PHE A 197 8.50 3.49 -3.95
N ILE A 198 8.52 2.26 -3.45
CA ILE A 198 7.32 1.62 -2.86
C ILE A 198 6.81 2.48 -1.70
N PHE A 199 7.65 2.78 -0.71
CA PHE A 199 7.21 3.55 0.45
C PHE A 199 6.87 4.99 0.09
N THR A 200 7.61 5.61 -0.82
CA THR A 200 7.27 6.93 -1.38
C THR A 200 5.88 6.90 -2.02
N LYS A 201 5.56 5.88 -2.82
CA LYS A 201 4.23 5.71 -3.41
C LYS A 201 3.17 5.63 -2.32
N VAL A 202 3.37 4.83 -1.26
CA VAL A 202 2.43 4.77 -0.12
C VAL A 202 2.13 6.17 0.41
N PHE A 203 3.13 7.01 0.65
CA PHE A 203 2.89 8.39 1.10
C PHE A 203 2.23 9.27 0.05
N LEU A 204 2.59 9.15 -1.23
CA LEU A 204 1.96 9.92 -2.31
C LEU A 204 0.47 9.58 -2.44
N LEU A 205 0.08 8.34 -2.15
CA LEU A 205 -1.32 7.94 -2.09
C LEU A 205 -2.11 8.83 -1.13
N TYR A 206 -1.52 9.37 -0.04
CA TYR A 206 -2.18 10.35 0.83
C TYR A 206 -2.61 11.62 0.08
N PHE A 207 -1.76 12.12 -0.81
CA PHE A 207 -2.02 13.35 -1.57
C PHE A 207 -2.92 13.13 -2.79
N ASP A 208 -2.98 11.90 -3.28
CA ASP A 208 -3.87 11.50 -4.38
C ASP A 208 -5.31 11.24 -3.91
N MET A 209 -5.54 11.08 -2.60
CA MET A 209 -6.89 10.87 -2.09
C MET A 209 -7.75 12.12 -2.18
N PRO A 210 -9.05 11.98 -2.53
CA PRO A 210 -9.99 13.05 -2.36
C PRO A 210 -10.02 13.48 -0.89
N LYS A 211 -9.78 14.77 -0.63
CA LYS A 211 -9.62 15.30 0.73
C LYS A 211 -10.95 15.48 1.48
N HIS A 212 -11.90 14.56 1.36
CA HIS A 212 -13.25 14.74 1.93
C HIS A 212 -13.78 13.46 2.60
N THR A 213 -13.78 13.50 3.93
CA THR A 213 -14.81 12.99 4.86
C THR A 213 -15.47 11.66 4.50
N PHE A 214 -15.13 10.61 5.26
CA PHE A 214 -16.01 9.45 5.43
C PHE A 214 -17.38 9.95 5.87
N TYR A 215 -18.34 9.96 4.95
CA TYR A 215 -19.72 10.28 5.25
C TYR A 215 -20.34 9.06 5.92
N THR A 216 -20.39 9.04 7.25
CA THR A 216 -21.37 8.18 7.93
C THR A 216 -22.74 8.69 7.51
N ARG A 217 -23.42 7.95 6.63
CA ARG A 217 -24.82 8.18 6.34
C ARG A 217 -25.56 7.91 7.65
N VAL A 218 -25.93 8.98 8.38
CA VAL A 218 -27.07 8.86 9.28
C VAL A 218 -28.22 8.60 8.33
N GLU A 219 -28.73 7.37 8.32
CA GLU A 219 -30.01 7.09 7.69
C GLU A 219 -31.03 8.00 8.37
N THR A 220 -31.27 9.18 7.81
CA THR A 220 -32.54 9.84 8.00
C THR A 220 -33.56 8.89 7.38
N ARG A 221 -34.15 8.04 8.23
CA ARG A 221 -35.55 7.63 8.08
C ARG A 221 -36.39 8.91 8.07
N ALA A 222 -36.30 9.68 6.99
CA ALA A 222 -37.27 10.69 6.68
C ALA A 222 -38.50 9.91 6.22
N SER A 223 -39.37 9.68 7.20
CA SER A 223 -40.83 9.58 7.06
C SER A 223 -41.29 9.04 5.72
N GLN A 224 -41.70 7.77 5.71
CA GLN A 224 -42.74 7.34 4.79
C GLN A 224 -43.85 8.41 4.78
N PRO A 225 -44.35 8.83 3.61
CA PRO A 225 -45.52 9.68 3.57
C PRO A 225 -46.63 8.92 4.30
N SER A 226 -47.13 9.51 5.39
CA SER A 226 -48.35 9.04 6.03
C SER A 226 -49.41 8.97 4.96
N GLU A 227 -49.96 7.77 4.76
CA GLU A 227 -51.11 7.51 3.91
C GLU A 227 -52.21 8.54 4.13
N GLY A 228 -52.87 8.90 3.03
CA GLY A 228 -53.82 9.99 2.95
C GLY A 228 -54.92 9.94 3.99
N VAL A 229 -55.10 11.07 4.67
CA VAL A 229 -56.38 11.42 5.29
C VAL A 229 -57.15 12.22 4.24
N GLU A 230 -58.16 11.59 3.64
CA GLU A 230 -59.16 12.28 2.83
C GLU A 230 -59.87 13.33 3.68
N ILE A 231 -59.78 14.59 3.27
CA ILE A 231 -60.57 15.69 3.84
C ILE A 231 -61.95 15.65 3.16
N PRO A 232 -63.06 15.52 3.90
CA PRO A 232 -64.39 15.56 3.30
C PRO A 232 -64.65 16.96 2.72
N GLN A 233 -65.10 17.02 1.47
CA GLN A 233 -65.55 18.25 0.85
C GLN A 233 -66.81 18.76 1.57
N ALA A 234 -66.74 19.97 2.12
CA ALA A 234 -67.88 20.66 2.67
C ALA A 234 -68.76 21.19 1.53
N GLU A 235 -70.01 20.73 1.52
CA GLU A 235 -71.08 21.13 0.62
C GLU A 235 -71.47 22.60 0.89
N VAL A 236 -71.30 23.46 -0.12
CA VAL A 236 -71.75 24.85 -0.05
C VAL A 236 -73.25 24.88 -0.36
N VAL A 237 -74.07 24.95 0.69
CA VAL A 237 -75.50 25.21 0.57
C VAL A 237 -75.70 26.72 0.37
N ASN A 238 -76.06 27.12 -0.84
CA ASN A 238 -76.53 28.47 -1.13
C ASN A 238 -78.01 28.61 -0.68
N VAL A 239 -78.27 29.56 0.22
CA VAL A 239 -79.60 30.11 0.52
C VAL A 239 -79.60 31.58 0.20
#